data_AF-A0A0N1JRF2-F1
#
_entry.id   AF-A0A0N1JRF2-F1
#
_cell.length_a   1.000
_cell.length_b   1.000
_cell.length_c   1.000
_cell.angle_alpha   90.00
_cell.angle_beta   90.00
_cell.angle_gamma   90.00
#
_symmetry.space_group_name_H-M   'P 1'
#
loop_
_entity.id
_entity.type
_entity.pdbx_description
1 polymer ?
#
loop_
_entity_poly.entity_id
_entity_poly.type
_entity_poly.pdbx_seq_one_letter_code
_entity_poly.pdbx_strand_id
1 'polypeptide(L)'
;MVREDWSLHCTACGRCCNSPPLLSLDELWQHRHTFIGCISVRRLPRNASAGQRTLATQLLPGGAADDLVLLLQGYQWASQPSCPALQSDQRCGVHGEHKPATCRVVPLDALLPDAEQAILLQQRADSAAFIGADCLQPSVAGAGQILLRRLEVVEPDYLSALQQRRDDLARDRTVWGDALHAVLRPEIARSGRTLQDGYLSLPLVPLLAHLALHDAVWRERVHELLDAQIALIETGIATALQRKDPRDRPATQEMRQFLTAYQKLRA
;
A
#
# COMPACT_ATOMS: atom_id res chain seq x y z
N MET A 1 -23.54 -17.47 5.10
CA MET A 1 -23.31 -18.15 3.81
C MET A 1 -22.48 -17.20 2.95
N VAL A 2 -21.30 -17.60 2.48
CA VAL A 2 -20.46 -16.76 1.61
C VAL A 2 -21.08 -16.76 0.22
N ARG A 3 -21.20 -15.58 -0.39
CA ARG A 3 -21.68 -15.48 -1.78
C ARG A 3 -20.60 -15.93 -2.75
N GLU A 4 -20.99 -16.78 -3.69
CA GLU A 4 -20.06 -17.41 -4.63
C GLU A 4 -19.84 -16.60 -5.91
N ASP A 5 -20.69 -15.61 -6.19
CA ASP A 5 -20.61 -14.80 -7.39
C ASP A 5 -20.65 -13.30 -7.04
N TRP A 6 -19.71 -12.53 -7.58
CA TRP A 6 -19.58 -11.09 -7.37
C TRP A 6 -19.33 -10.36 -8.68
N SER A 7 -19.92 -9.17 -8.80
CA SER A 7 -19.74 -8.26 -9.93
C SER A 7 -19.16 -6.94 -9.45
N LEU A 8 -18.32 -6.34 -10.29
CA LEU A 8 -17.70 -5.05 -10.02
C LEU A 8 -17.84 -4.11 -11.21
N HIS A 9 -18.15 -2.85 -10.94
CA HIS A 9 -18.08 -1.77 -11.93
C HIS A 9 -17.39 -0.54 -11.34
N CYS A 10 -16.05 -0.49 -11.41
CA CYS A 10 -15.28 0.62 -10.82
C CYS A 10 -15.65 1.96 -11.50
N THR A 11 -16.13 2.92 -10.71
CA THR A 11 -16.47 4.27 -11.18
C THR A 11 -15.34 5.30 -10.97
N ALA A 12 -14.15 4.83 -10.58
CA ALA A 12 -12.99 5.66 -10.25
C ALA A 12 -13.24 6.70 -9.14
N CYS A 13 -14.27 6.51 -8.30
CA CYS A 13 -14.72 7.48 -7.30
C CYS A 13 -13.89 7.51 -6.01
N GLY A 14 -12.88 6.63 -5.88
CA GLY A 14 -12.07 6.52 -4.66
C GLY A 14 -12.76 5.90 -3.45
N ARG A 15 -14.08 5.68 -3.43
CA ARG A 15 -14.79 5.20 -2.23
C ARG A 15 -14.27 3.86 -1.71
N CYS A 16 -14.05 2.88 -2.59
CA CYS A 16 -13.51 1.57 -2.23
C CYS A 16 -11.98 1.50 -2.10
N CYS A 17 -11.27 2.57 -2.49
CA CYS A 17 -9.80 2.65 -2.49
C CYS A 17 -9.34 4.04 -2.01
N ASN A 18 -9.87 4.49 -0.87
CA ASN A 18 -9.73 5.88 -0.40
C ASN A 18 -8.49 6.14 0.48
N SER A 19 -7.53 5.22 0.52
CA SER A 19 -6.26 5.43 1.22
C SER A 19 -5.10 5.45 0.22
N PRO A 20 -3.97 6.08 0.55
CA PRO A 20 -2.75 5.87 -0.20
C PRO A 20 -2.45 4.36 -0.30
N PRO A 21 -1.94 3.91 -1.45
CA PRO A 21 -1.76 2.49 -1.70
C PRO A 21 -0.48 1.94 -1.07
N LEU A 22 -0.42 0.62 -0.97
CA LEU A 22 0.85 -0.08 -0.99
C LEU A 22 1.46 0.05 -2.39
N LEU A 23 2.75 0.34 -2.46
CA LEU A 23 3.48 0.57 -3.70
C LEU A 23 4.46 -0.59 -3.93
N SER A 24 4.80 -0.86 -5.19
CA SER A 24 6.06 -1.51 -5.53
C SER A 24 7.22 -0.52 -5.50
N LEU A 25 8.47 -1.00 -5.61
CA LEU A 25 9.62 -0.12 -5.78
C LEU A 25 9.47 0.79 -7.01
N ASP A 26 9.12 0.23 -8.17
CA ASP A 26 8.97 1.00 -9.41
C ASP A 26 7.85 2.06 -9.28
N GLU A 27 6.75 1.71 -8.63
CA GLU A 27 5.62 2.62 -8.39
C GLU A 27 5.98 3.76 -7.42
N LEU A 28 6.87 3.52 -6.45
CA LEU A 28 7.38 4.58 -5.58
C LEU A 28 8.10 5.66 -6.41
N TRP A 29 8.90 5.28 -7.40
CA TRP A 29 9.52 6.24 -8.33
C TRP A 29 8.46 6.92 -9.20
N GLN A 30 7.56 6.14 -9.78
CA GLN A 30 6.53 6.64 -10.68
C GLN A 30 5.63 7.69 -10.01
N HIS A 31 5.28 7.49 -8.74
CA HIS A 31 4.39 8.35 -7.97
C HIS A 31 5.11 9.22 -6.93
N ARG A 32 6.41 9.45 -7.12
CA ARG A 32 7.25 10.24 -6.20
C ARG A 32 6.76 11.66 -5.92
N HIS A 33 5.90 12.21 -6.78
CA HIS A 33 5.29 13.53 -6.64
C HIS A 33 3.80 13.48 -6.23
N THR A 34 3.27 12.30 -5.92
CA THR A 34 1.86 12.11 -5.52
C THR A 34 1.74 11.55 -4.11
N PHE A 35 2.57 10.56 -3.79
CA PHE A 35 2.55 9.90 -2.49
C PHE A 35 3.86 10.15 -1.73
N ILE A 36 3.74 10.52 -0.46
CA ILE A 36 4.88 10.48 0.46
C ILE A 36 5.12 9.03 0.82
N GLY A 37 6.22 8.45 0.36
CA GLY A 37 6.56 7.05 0.58
C GLY A 37 7.12 6.81 1.98
N CYS A 38 6.75 5.68 2.56
CA CYS A 38 7.34 5.14 3.78
C CYS A 38 7.52 3.63 3.66
N ILE A 39 8.39 3.08 4.51
CA ILE A 39 8.40 1.64 4.78
C ILE A 39 7.39 1.41 5.90
N SER A 40 6.34 0.67 5.59
CA SER A 40 5.39 0.17 6.59
C SER A 40 5.90 -1.17 7.13
N VAL A 41 6.06 -1.23 8.45
CA VAL A 41 6.30 -2.48 9.18
C VAL A 41 4.97 -2.96 9.71
N ARG A 42 4.58 -4.20 9.40
CA ARG A 42 3.29 -4.78 9.79
C ARG A 42 3.51 -6.14 10.42
N ARG A 43 2.45 -6.68 11.03
CA ARG A 43 2.41 -8.09 11.41
C ARG A 43 1.41 -8.81 10.52
N LEU A 44 1.77 -10.02 10.09
CA LEU A 44 0.80 -10.90 9.49
C LEU A 44 -0.29 -11.23 10.54
N PRO A 45 -1.58 -11.22 10.17
CA PRO A 45 -2.65 -11.55 11.12
C PRO A 45 -2.43 -12.94 11.73
N ARG A 46 -2.60 -13.06 13.05
CA ARG A 46 -2.47 -14.35 13.76
C ARG A 46 -3.46 -15.41 13.26
N ASN A 47 -4.63 -14.95 12.82
CA ASN A 47 -5.69 -15.77 12.26
C ASN A 47 -5.59 -15.95 10.73
N ALA A 48 -4.45 -15.61 10.11
CA ALA A 48 -4.23 -15.88 8.69
C ALA A 48 -4.48 -17.36 8.38
N SER A 49 -5.00 -17.66 7.19
CA SER A 49 -5.16 -19.05 6.75
C SER A 49 -3.78 -19.70 6.48
N ALA A 50 -3.76 -21.02 6.30
CA ALA A 50 -2.54 -21.69 5.86
C ALA A 50 -2.09 -21.19 4.48
N GLY A 51 -3.03 -21.00 3.55
CA GLY A 51 -2.73 -20.49 2.21
C GLY A 51 -2.20 -19.05 2.24
N GLN A 52 -2.80 -18.17 3.04
CA GLN A 52 -2.30 -16.80 3.22
C GLN A 52 -0.88 -16.78 3.81
N ARG A 53 -0.58 -17.64 4.80
CA ARG A 53 0.78 -17.77 5.34
C ARG A 53 1.78 -18.25 4.29
N THR A 54 1.41 -19.23 3.47
CA THR A 54 2.25 -19.71 2.37
C THR A 54 2.55 -18.60 1.36
N LEU A 55 1.52 -17.86 0.92
CA LEU A 55 1.71 -16.71 0.04
C LEU A 55 2.58 -15.63 0.68
N ALA A 56 2.31 -15.27 1.94
CA ALA A 56 3.12 -14.28 2.65
C ALA A 56 4.60 -14.71 2.70
N THR A 57 4.89 -15.98 3.01
CA THR A 57 6.26 -16.52 3.04
C THR A 57 6.95 -16.47 1.68
N GLN A 58 6.20 -16.52 0.57
CA GLN A 58 6.75 -16.41 -0.79
C GLN A 58 6.94 -14.95 -1.21
N LEU A 59 5.98 -14.09 -0.87
CA LEU A 59 5.87 -12.74 -1.44
C LEU A 59 6.47 -11.65 -0.57
N LEU A 60 6.56 -11.86 0.76
CA LEU A 60 6.91 -10.80 1.71
C LEU A 60 8.23 -11.09 2.43
N PRO A 61 9.03 -10.05 2.70
CA PRO A 61 10.16 -10.18 3.60
C PRO A 61 9.64 -10.41 5.02
N GLY A 62 10.16 -11.44 5.71
CA GLY A 62 9.63 -11.84 7.01
C GLY A 62 8.23 -12.48 6.92
N GLY A 63 7.83 -13.05 5.79
CA GLY A 63 6.50 -13.64 5.61
C GLY A 63 6.17 -14.90 6.43
N ALA A 64 7.04 -15.29 7.37
CA ALA A 64 6.79 -16.40 8.29
C ALA A 64 5.74 -16.01 9.35
N ALA A 65 5.11 -17.00 9.98
CA ALA A 65 4.11 -16.76 11.02
C ALA A 65 4.67 -15.91 12.19
N ASP A 66 3.88 -14.95 12.68
CA ASP A 66 4.18 -14.01 13.77
C ASP A 66 5.37 -13.05 13.55
N ASP A 67 5.95 -13.03 12.35
CA ASP A 67 7.07 -12.15 12.03
C ASP A 67 6.60 -10.77 11.50
N LEU A 68 7.54 -9.83 11.46
CA LEU A 68 7.31 -8.50 10.91
C LEU A 68 7.47 -8.54 9.40
N VAL A 69 6.51 -7.96 8.68
CA VAL A 69 6.62 -7.78 7.22
C VAL A 69 6.90 -6.34 6.86
N LEU A 70 7.74 -6.15 5.85
CA LEU A 70 8.08 -4.82 5.32
C LEU A 70 7.39 -4.61 3.97
N LEU A 71 6.75 -3.46 3.82
CA LEU A 71 6.05 -3.07 2.59
C LEU A 71 6.26 -1.59 2.31
N LEU A 72 6.37 -1.22 1.03
CA LEU A 72 6.32 0.18 0.62
C LEU A 72 4.87 0.68 0.60
N GLN A 73 4.66 1.89 1.10
CA GLN A 73 3.34 2.46 1.28
C GLN A 73 3.35 3.98 1.11
N GLY A 74 2.27 4.53 0.56
CA GLY A 74 1.95 5.94 0.69
C GLY A 74 1.50 6.31 2.11
N TYR A 75 2.03 7.39 2.64
CA TYR A 75 1.73 7.85 3.99
C TYR A 75 0.34 8.52 4.04
N GLN A 76 -0.42 8.24 5.11
CA GLN A 76 -1.74 8.82 5.36
C GLN A 76 -1.70 9.76 6.56
N TRP A 77 -2.24 10.97 6.39
CA TRP A 77 -2.51 11.90 7.49
C TRP A 77 -3.84 11.52 8.13
N ALA A 78 -3.87 11.36 9.46
CA ALA A 78 -5.10 10.99 10.16
C ALA A 78 -6.24 12.01 9.98
N SER A 79 -5.93 13.30 9.78
CA SER A 79 -6.94 14.34 9.52
C SER A 79 -7.47 14.34 8.08
N GLN A 80 -6.77 13.69 7.15
CA GLN A 80 -7.10 13.66 5.73
C GLN A 80 -7.40 12.20 5.35
N PRO A 81 -8.63 11.71 5.56
CA PRO A 81 -8.98 10.31 5.36
C PRO A 81 -9.13 9.93 3.88
N SER A 82 -8.91 10.87 2.95
CA SER A 82 -9.00 10.62 1.51
C SER A 82 -7.63 10.37 0.88
N CYS A 83 -7.64 9.61 -0.22
CA CYS A 83 -6.42 9.35 -0.98
C CYS A 83 -5.88 10.67 -1.57
N PRO A 84 -4.57 10.95 -1.45
CA PRO A 84 -3.96 12.16 -2.03
C PRO A 84 -4.11 12.29 -3.54
N ALA A 85 -4.35 11.16 -4.23
CA ALA A 85 -4.58 11.14 -5.67
C ALA A 85 -6.02 11.49 -6.08
N LEU A 86 -6.95 11.69 -5.14
CA LEU A 86 -8.30 12.12 -5.47
C LEU A 86 -8.32 13.59 -5.87
N GLN A 87 -8.96 13.83 -7.01
CA GLN A 87 -9.19 15.16 -7.54
C GLN A 87 -10.39 15.80 -6.84
N SER A 88 -10.57 17.11 -7.05
CA SER A 88 -11.65 17.89 -6.44
C SER A 88 -13.05 17.40 -6.83
N ASP A 89 -13.19 16.74 -7.98
CA ASP A 89 -14.42 16.10 -8.47
C ASP A 89 -14.63 14.67 -7.94
N GLN A 90 -13.81 14.23 -6.98
CA GLN A 90 -13.81 12.89 -6.41
C GLN A 90 -13.47 11.77 -7.41
N ARG A 91 -12.80 12.11 -8.52
CA ARG A 91 -12.22 11.11 -9.42
C ARG A 91 -10.77 10.81 -9.04
N CYS A 92 -10.38 9.55 -9.21
CA CYS A 92 -9.01 9.11 -8.98
C CYS A 92 -8.09 9.65 -10.11
N GLY A 93 -7.21 10.59 -9.77
CA GLY A 93 -6.29 11.23 -10.71
C GLY A 93 -5.17 10.32 -11.23
N VAL A 94 -4.96 9.17 -10.59
CA VAL A 94 -4.05 8.10 -11.07
C VAL A 94 -4.83 6.93 -11.70
N HIS A 95 -6.10 7.11 -12.03
CA HIS A 95 -6.85 6.08 -12.74
C HIS A 95 -6.38 5.97 -14.20
N GLY A 96 -6.00 4.77 -14.64
CA GLY A 96 -5.54 4.52 -16.01
C GLY A 96 -4.25 3.70 -16.03
N GLU A 97 -3.42 3.95 -17.04
CA GLU A 97 -2.16 3.21 -17.30
C GLU A 97 -1.17 3.26 -16.13
N HIS A 98 -1.16 4.36 -15.38
CA HIS A 98 -0.25 4.55 -14.25
C HIS A 98 -0.92 4.24 -12.90
N LYS A 99 -2.05 3.54 -12.87
CA LYS A 99 -2.71 3.16 -11.61
C LYS A 99 -1.85 2.12 -10.87
N PRO A 100 -1.51 2.33 -9.59
CA PRO A 100 -0.76 1.35 -8.80
C PRO A 100 -1.44 -0.03 -8.81
N ALA A 101 -0.66 -1.10 -8.88
CA ALA A 101 -1.08 -2.49 -8.92
C ALA A 101 -1.98 -2.82 -7.73
N THR A 102 -1.63 -2.36 -6.53
CA THR A 102 -2.51 -2.48 -5.34
C THR A 102 -3.88 -1.84 -5.56
N CYS A 103 -3.95 -0.69 -6.23
CA CYS A 103 -5.23 -0.05 -6.54
C CYS A 103 -5.99 -0.77 -7.66
N ARG A 104 -5.30 -1.43 -8.59
CA ARG A 104 -5.94 -2.20 -9.69
C ARG A 104 -6.60 -3.46 -9.16
N VAL A 105 -6.00 -4.13 -8.18
CA VAL A 105 -6.57 -5.35 -7.61
C VAL A 105 -7.80 -5.11 -6.73
N VAL A 106 -8.05 -3.88 -6.24
CA VAL A 106 -9.25 -3.59 -5.44
C VAL A 106 -10.53 -3.93 -6.22
N PRO A 107 -11.46 -4.75 -5.67
CA PRO A 107 -11.60 -5.09 -4.25
C PRO A 107 -10.98 -6.41 -3.77
N LEU A 108 -10.14 -7.06 -4.57
CA LEU A 108 -9.38 -8.25 -4.20
C LEU A 108 -8.16 -7.89 -3.32
N ASP A 109 -7.45 -8.90 -2.85
CA ASP A 109 -6.18 -8.77 -2.12
C ASP A 109 -5.16 -9.80 -2.62
N ALA A 110 -4.02 -9.32 -3.12
CA ALA A 110 -2.96 -10.17 -3.66
C ALA A 110 -2.31 -11.11 -2.62
N LEU A 111 -2.44 -10.79 -1.33
CA LEU A 111 -1.93 -11.62 -0.22
C LEU A 111 -2.91 -12.72 0.20
N LEU A 112 -4.14 -12.74 -0.33
CA LEU A 112 -5.06 -13.85 -0.13
C LEU A 112 -4.97 -14.87 -1.27
N PRO A 113 -5.12 -16.17 -0.97
CA PRO A 113 -5.37 -17.18 -2.00
C PRO A 113 -6.64 -16.86 -2.79
N ASP A 114 -6.69 -17.30 -4.05
CA ASP A 114 -7.81 -17.00 -4.94
C ASP A 114 -9.14 -17.54 -4.39
N ALA A 115 -9.12 -18.74 -3.80
CA ALA A 115 -10.28 -19.35 -3.14
C ALA A 115 -10.80 -18.57 -1.92
N GLU A 116 -9.99 -17.67 -1.35
CA GLU A 116 -10.37 -16.85 -0.19
C GLU A 116 -10.87 -15.46 -0.58
N GLN A 117 -10.81 -15.08 -1.85
CA GLN A 117 -11.24 -13.77 -2.33
C GLN A 117 -12.74 -13.53 -2.07
N ALA A 118 -13.59 -14.55 -2.20
CA ALA A 118 -15.03 -14.43 -1.94
C ALA A 118 -15.34 -14.04 -0.48
N ILE A 119 -14.52 -14.51 0.48
CA ILE A 119 -14.65 -14.15 1.89
C ILE A 119 -14.33 -12.67 2.09
N LEU A 120 -13.26 -12.19 1.46
CA LEU A 120 -12.87 -10.78 1.48
C LEU A 120 -13.96 -9.89 0.85
N LEU A 121 -14.52 -10.29 -0.30
CA LEU A 121 -15.56 -9.51 -0.97
C LEU A 121 -16.81 -9.39 -0.10
N GLN A 122 -17.19 -10.46 0.59
CA GLN A 122 -18.29 -10.43 1.57
C GLN A 122 -17.99 -9.45 2.71
N GLN A 123 -16.80 -9.56 3.34
CA GLN A 123 -16.39 -8.65 4.42
C GLN A 123 -16.37 -7.19 3.97
N ARG A 124 -15.87 -6.92 2.76
CA ARG A 124 -15.85 -5.58 2.19
C ARG A 124 -17.28 -5.08 1.99
N ALA A 125 -18.16 -5.84 1.34
CA ALA A 125 -19.55 -5.46 1.13
C ALA A 125 -20.29 -5.12 2.45
N ASP A 126 -19.92 -5.77 3.55
CA ASP A 126 -20.52 -5.53 4.88
C ASP A 126 -19.86 -4.36 5.64
N SER A 127 -18.75 -3.79 5.14
CA SER A 127 -17.97 -2.76 5.82
C SER A 127 -18.37 -1.33 5.48
N ALA A 128 -18.32 -0.42 6.46
CA ALA A 128 -18.62 1.01 6.28
C ALA A 128 -17.79 1.70 5.19
N ALA A 129 -16.56 1.24 4.93
CA ALA A 129 -15.70 1.78 3.90
C ALA A 129 -16.21 1.49 2.47
N PHE A 130 -17.02 0.44 2.31
CA PHE A 130 -17.62 0.06 1.03
C PHE A 130 -19.13 0.28 1.00
N ILE A 131 -19.77 0.54 2.14
CA ILE A 131 -21.16 1.00 2.20
C ILE A 131 -21.27 2.32 1.40
N GLY A 132 -22.05 2.29 0.33
CA GLY A 132 -22.18 3.40 -0.63
C GLY A 132 -21.14 3.41 -1.76
N ALA A 133 -20.26 2.41 -1.85
CA ALA A 133 -19.54 2.07 -3.07
C ALA A 133 -20.45 1.14 -3.90
N ASP A 134 -21.39 1.72 -4.64
CA ASP A 134 -22.40 0.98 -5.43
C ASP A 134 -21.80 0.09 -6.54
N CYS A 135 -20.47 0.09 -6.67
CA CYS A 135 -19.70 -0.64 -7.66
C CYS A 135 -19.48 -2.11 -7.34
N LEU A 136 -19.50 -2.56 -6.07
CA LEU A 136 -19.31 -3.97 -5.69
C LEU A 136 -20.66 -4.58 -5.29
N GLN A 137 -21.13 -5.57 -6.04
CA GLN A 137 -22.45 -6.16 -5.84
C GLN A 137 -22.40 -7.70 -5.95
N PRO A 138 -23.25 -8.42 -5.22
CA PRO A 138 -23.55 -9.81 -5.55
C PRO A 138 -23.98 -9.91 -7.02
N SER A 139 -23.42 -10.85 -7.78
CA SER A 139 -23.81 -11.01 -9.18
C SER A 139 -25.28 -11.42 -9.28
N VAL A 140 -26.05 -10.63 -10.02
CA VAL A 140 -27.38 -11.01 -10.53
C VAL A 140 -27.26 -11.07 -12.05
N ALA A 141 -27.91 -12.03 -12.69
CA ALA A 141 -27.84 -12.19 -14.14
C ALA A 141 -28.10 -10.84 -14.86
N GLY A 142 -27.12 -10.36 -15.64
CA GLY A 142 -27.24 -9.18 -16.49
C GLY A 142 -26.73 -7.84 -15.91
N ALA A 143 -26.12 -7.81 -14.72
CA ALA A 143 -25.59 -6.57 -14.13
C ALA A 143 -24.07 -6.64 -13.87
N GLY A 144 -23.31 -5.75 -14.51
CA GLY A 144 -21.88 -5.53 -14.24
C GLY A 144 -20.92 -6.55 -14.87
N GLN A 145 -19.62 -6.28 -14.75
CA GLN A 145 -18.55 -7.20 -15.12
C GLN A 145 -18.39 -8.22 -13.98
N ILE A 146 -18.46 -9.51 -14.31
CA ILE A 146 -18.40 -10.58 -13.31
C ILE A 146 -16.96 -10.73 -12.87
N LEU A 147 -16.69 -10.33 -11.63
CA LEU A 147 -15.37 -10.39 -11.02
C LEU A 147 -15.05 -11.82 -10.57
N LEU A 148 -16.01 -12.45 -9.90
CA LEU A 148 -15.87 -13.76 -9.29
C LEU A 148 -17.10 -14.61 -9.60
N ARG A 149 -16.89 -15.87 -9.98
CA ARG A 149 -17.93 -16.86 -10.26
C ARG A 149 -17.53 -18.20 -9.65
N ARG A 150 -18.45 -18.84 -8.90
CA ARG A 150 -18.20 -20.12 -8.22
C ARG A 150 -16.89 -20.12 -7.43
N LEU A 151 -16.65 -19.04 -6.68
CA LEU A 151 -15.43 -18.83 -5.88
C LEU A 151 -14.12 -18.61 -6.65
N GLU A 152 -14.17 -18.49 -7.98
CA GLU A 152 -13.00 -18.24 -8.83
C GLU A 152 -13.03 -16.82 -9.40
N VAL A 153 -11.88 -16.14 -9.43
CA VAL A 153 -11.75 -14.87 -10.15
C VAL A 153 -11.77 -15.18 -11.65
N VAL A 154 -12.74 -14.63 -12.37
CA VAL A 154 -12.96 -14.94 -13.80
C VAL A 154 -12.73 -13.75 -14.72
N GLU A 155 -12.56 -12.57 -14.16
CA GLU A 155 -12.31 -11.34 -14.91
C GLU A 155 -10.82 -11.24 -15.30
N PRO A 156 -10.48 -11.24 -16.61
CA PRO A 156 -9.09 -11.30 -17.05
C PRO A 156 -8.18 -10.16 -16.56
N ASP A 157 -8.66 -8.92 -16.52
CA ASP A 157 -7.86 -7.78 -16.09
C ASP A 157 -7.54 -7.88 -14.59
N TYR A 158 -8.47 -8.39 -13.78
CA TYR A 158 -8.24 -8.63 -12.36
C TYR A 158 -7.31 -9.82 -12.09
N LEU A 159 -7.39 -10.88 -12.88
CA LEU A 159 -6.42 -11.99 -12.82
C LEU A 159 -5.00 -11.49 -13.14
N SER A 160 -4.86 -10.71 -14.20
CA SER A 160 -3.58 -10.11 -14.58
C SER A 160 -3.08 -9.14 -13.50
N ALA A 161 -3.94 -8.28 -12.95
CA ALA A 161 -3.58 -7.36 -11.89
C ALA A 161 -3.15 -8.08 -10.60
N LEU A 162 -3.82 -9.17 -10.23
CA LEU A 162 -3.44 -10.00 -9.07
C LEU A 162 -2.05 -10.60 -9.27
N GLN A 163 -1.81 -11.21 -10.42
CA GLN A 163 -0.51 -11.80 -10.72
C GLN A 163 0.59 -10.73 -10.73
N GLN A 164 0.37 -9.61 -11.42
CA GLN A 164 1.33 -8.50 -11.46
C GLN A 164 1.66 -8.02 -10.04
N ARG A 165 0.65 -7.84 -9.18
CA ARG A 165 0.90 -7.38 -7.81
C ARG A 165 1.69 -8.40 -6.99
N ARG A 166 1.44 -9.71 -7.18
CA ARG A 166 2.22 -10.77 -6.53
C ARG A 166 3.67 -10.77 -7.02
N ASP A 167 3.88 -10.61 -8.32
CA ASP A 167 5.21 -10.52 -8.93
C ASP A 167 5.98 -9.30 -8.41
N ASP A 168 5.32 -8.15 -8.27
CA ASP A 168 5.91 -6.94 -7.69
C ASP A 168 6.36 -7.17 -6.25
N LEU A 169 5.53 -7.83 -5.43
CA LEU A 169 5.87 -8.16 -4.04
C LEU A 169 7.08 -9.11 -3.96
N ALA A 170 7.07 -10.17 -4.77
CA ALA A 170 8.18 -11.12 -4.83
C ALA A 170 9.48 -10.44 -5.30
N ARG A 171 9.39 -9.52 -6.27
CA ARG A 171 10.52 -8.72 -6.74
C ARG A 171 11.04 -7.81 -5.64
N ASP A 172 10.17 -7.03 -4.99
CA ASP A 172 10.55 -6.13 -3.90
C ASP A 172 11.23 -6.87 -2.75
N ARG A 173 10.67 -8.03 -2.35
CA ARG A 173 11.29 -8.92 -1.38
C ARG A 173 12.72 -9.27 -1.76
N THR A 174 12.94 -9.68 -3.01
CA THR A 174 14.25 -10.11 -3.50
C THR A 174 15.24 -8.95 -3.64
N VAL A 175 14.78 -7.80 -4.16
CA VAL A 175 15.62 -6.63 -4.46
C VAL A 175 16.10 -5.94 -3.19
N TRP A 176 15.22 -5.78 -2.20
CA TRP A 176 15.53 -5.01 -0.99
C TRP A 176 14.95 -5.61 0.28
N GLY A 177 13.79 -6.26 0.20
CA GLY A 177 13.00 -6.65 1.38
C GLY A 177 13.76 -7.56 2.34
N ASP A 178 14.33 -8.66 1.85
CA ASP A 178 15.00 -9.65 2.70
C ASP A 178 16.24 -9.04 3.39
N ALA A 179 17.02 -8.22 2.67
CA ALA A 179 18.18 -7.52 3.20
C ALA A 179 17.80 -6.52 4.30
N LEU A 180 16.80 -5.66 4.03
CA LEU A 180 16.33 -4.69 5.00
C LEU A 180 15.67 -5.36 6.21
N HIS A 181 14.92 -6.43 6.01
CA HIS A 181 14.27 -7.15 7.10
C HIS A 181 15.30 -7.75 8.06
N ALA A 182 16.39 -8.34 7.56
CA ALA A 182 17.47 -8.86 8.39
C ALA A 182 18.09 -7.79 9.30
N VAL A 183 18.21 -6.55 8.81
CA VAL A 183 18.77 -5.42 9.57
C VAL A 183 17.73 -4.80 10.51
N LEU A 184 16.52 -4.53 10.03
CA LEU A 184 15.52 -3.75 10.75
C LEU A 184 14.80 -4.55 11.84
N ARG A 185 14.60 -5.87 11.65
CA ARG A 185 13.89 -6.72 12.62
C ARG A 185 14.46 -6.62 14.05
N PRO A 186 15.78 -6.84 14.28
CA PRO A 186 16.33 -6.73 15.64
C PRO A 186 16.31 -5.29 16.18
N GLU A 187 16.45 -4.27 15.33
CA GLU A 187 16.35 -2.86 15.74
C GLU A 187 14.94 -2.51 16.21
N ILE A 188 13.91 -2.95 15.47
CA ILE A 188 12.51 -2.73 15.83
C ILE A 188 12.18 -3.43 17.15
N ALA A 189 12.62 -4.68 17.32
CA ALA A 189 12.43 -5.43 18.56
C ALA A 189 13.08 -4.72 19.76
N ARG A 190 14.27 -4.14 19.58
CA ARG A 190 14.98 -3.38 20.64
C ARG A 190 14.38 -2.01 20.91
N SER A 191 13.76 -1.38 19.91
CA SER A 191 13.21 -0.02 20.03
C SER A 191 11.98 0.08 20.95
N GLY A 192 11.30 -1.04 21.23
CA GLY A 192 10.03 -1.04 21.96
C GLY A 192 8.87 -0.34 21.23
N ARG A 193 9.05 0.06 19.97
CA ARG A 193 8.01 0.72 19.17
C ARG A 193 6.84 -0.23 18.94
N THR A 194 5.63 0.29 19.11
CA THR A 194 4.39 -0.44 18.88
C THR A 194 3.82 -0.09 17.50
N LEU A 195 3.03 -1.01 16.94
CA LEU A 195 2.29 -0.75 15.71
C LEU A 195 1.10 0.17 16.06
N GLN A 196 1.01 1.32 15.41
CA GLN A 196 -0.13 2.23 15.49
C GLN A 196 -1.05 1.96 14.30
N ASP A 197 -2.36 1.82 14.52
CA ASP A 197 -3.32 1.49 13.46
C ASP A 197 -2.92 0.26 12.61
N GLY A 198 -2.26 -0.71 13.24
CA GLY A 198 -1.82 -1.96 12.62
C GLY A 198 -0.48 -1.91 11.89
N TYR A 199 0.24 -0.78 11.87
CA TYR A 199 1.57 -0.69 11.28
C TYR A 199 2.50 0.33 11.96
N LEU A 200 3.78 0.30 11.60
CA LEU A 200 4.76 1.30 11.99
C LEU A 200 5.37 1.92 10.74
N SER A 201 5.41 3.25 10.68
CA SER A 201 6.06 3.97 9.58
C SER A 201 7.54 4.18 9.88
N LEU A 202 8.38 3.87 8.90
CA LEU A 202 9.80 4.22 8.87
C LEU A 202 10.07 5.10 7.62
N PRO A 203 11.04 6.04 7.71
CA PRO A 203 11.47 6.78 6.53
C PRO A 203 12.09 5.81 5.52
N LEU A 204 12.14 6.20 4.25
CA LEU A 204 12.75 5.40 3.17
C LEU A 204 14.28 5.29 3.27
N VAL A 205 14.94 6.00 4.20
CA VAL A 205 16.40 6.06 4.33
C VAL A 205 17.12 4.70 4.25
N PRO A 206 16.76 3.66 5.02
CA PRO A 206 17.46 2.37 4.92
C PRO A 206 17.31 1.72 3.53
N LEU A 207 16.18 1.91 2.86
CA LEU A 207 15.98 1.40 1.50
C LEU A 207 16.84 2.18 0.50
N LEU A 208 16.81 3.51 0.58
CA LEU A 208 17.54 4.36 -0.34
C LEU A 208 19.05 4.23 -0.16
N ALA A 209 19.53 4.07 1.07
CA ALA A 209 20.92 3.77 1.36
C ALA A 209 21.33 2.40 0.78
N HIS A 210 20.50 1.37 0.94
CA HIS A 210 20.74 0.05 0.34
C HIS A 210 20.84 0.14 -1.19
N LEU A 211 19.91 0.83 -1.84
CA LEU A 211 19.90 0.99 -3.31
C LEU A 211 21.11 1.79 -3.82
N ALA A 212 21.47 2.88 -3.12
CA ALA A 212 22.61 3.73 -3.46
C ALA A 212 23.97 3.00 -3.43
N LEU A 213 24.08 1.88 -2.72
CA LEU A 213 25.31 1.07 -2.67
C LEU A 213 25.55 0.22 -3.91
N HIS A 214 24.55 0.04 -4.79
CA HIS A 214 24.69 -0.81 -5.97
C HIS A 214 25.57 -0.18 -7.06
N ASP A 215 25.20 1.01 -7.56
CA ASP A 215 25.96 1.70 -8.62
C ASP A 215 25.69 3.22 -8.67
N ALA A 216 26.32 3.91 -9.63
CA ALA A 216 26.16 5.35 -9.82
C ALA A 216 24.76 5.77 -10.32
N VAL A 217 24.11 4.93 -11.12
CA VAL A 217 22.76 5.20 -11.66
C VAL A 217 21.74 5.18 -10.53
N TRP A 218 21.86 4.22 -9.61
CA TRP A 218 21.01 4.19 -8.42
C TRP A 218 21.20 5.39 -7.51
N ARG A 219 22.43 5.90 -7.36
CA ARG A 219 22.69 7.11 -6.57
C ARG A 219 21.96 8.33 -7.13
N GLU A 220 22.01 8.54 -8.44
CA GLU A 220 21.27 9.63 -9.09
C GLU A 220 19.76 9.48 -8.91
N ARG A 221 19.22 8.28 -9.17
CA ARG A 221 17.79 7.98 -8.97
C ARG A 221 17.33 8.16 -7.52
N VAL A 222 18.18 7.87 -6.54
CA VAL A 222 17.91 8.11 -5.12
C VAL A 222 17.84 9.60 -4.83
N HIS A 223 18.74 10.41 -5.40
CA HIS A 223 18.71 11.87 -5.23
C HIS A 223 17.43 12.48 -5.79
N GLU A 224 16.99 12.06 -6.99
CA GLU A 224 15.73 12.52 -7.59
C GLU A 224 14.51 12.18 -6.70
N LEU A 225 14.48 10.96 -6.16
CA LEU A 225 13.41 10.54 -5.26
C LEU A 225 13.44 11.33 -3.95
N LEU A 226 14.62 11.56 -3.36
CA LEU A 226 14.78 12.37 -2.15
C LEU A 226 14.26 13.80 -2.37
N ASP A 227 14.59 14.44 -3.51
CA ASP A 227 14.10 15.77 -3.84
C ASP A 227 12.57 15.83 -3.91
N ALA A 228 11.97 14.87 -4.62
CA ALA A 228 10.52 14.78 -4.75
C ALA A 228 9.84 14.59 -3.38
N GLN A 229 10.41 13.72 -2.53
CA GLN A 229 9.86 13.39 -1.22
C GLN A 229 10.04 14.54 -0.21
N ILE A 230 11.16 15.25 -0.23
CA ILE A 230 11.39 16.45 0.57
C ILE A 230 10.32 17.51 0.24
N ALA A 231 10.14 17.82 -1.05
CA ALA A 231 9.16 18.81 -1.48
C ALA A 231 7.72 18.43 -1.09
N LEU A 232 7.35 17.15 -1.22
CA LEU A 232 6.04 16.66 -0.78
C LEU A 232 5.86 16.78 0.73
N ILE A 233 6.85 16.38 1.53
CA ILE A 233 6.79 16.46 2.99
C ILE A 233 6.65 17.91 3.46
N GLU A 234 7.43 18.84 2.89
CA GLU A 234 7.35 20.26 3.21
C GLU A 234 5.96 20.82 2.91
N THR A 235 5.41 20.51 1.73
CA THR A 235 4.06 20.90 1.33
C THR A 235 3.00 20.30 2.26
N GLY A 236 3.14 19.02 2.61
CA GLY A 236 2.24 18.32 3.52
C GLY A 236 2.23 18.91 4.93
N ILE A 237 3.41 19.24 5.47
CA ILE A 237 3.55 19.92 6.76
C ILE A 237 2.90 21.30 6.71
N ALA A 238 3.19 22.11 5.67
CA ALA A 238 2.61 23.44 5.55
C ALA A 238 1.08 23.39 5.50
N THR A 239 0.51 22.45 4.73
CA THR A 239 -0.94 22.24 4.64
C THR A 239 -1.54 21.79 5.97
N ALA A 240 -0.88 20.87 6.68
CA ALA A 240 -1.32 20.42 8.00
C ALA A 240 -1.37 21.55 9.04
N LEU A 241 -0.36 22.42 9.04
CA LEU A 241 -0.32 23.59 9.93
C LEU A 241 -1.45 24.59 9.63
N GLN A 242 -1.83 24.75 8.35
CA GLN A 242 -2.95 25.61 7.96
C GLN A 242 -4.30 25.07 8.44
N ARG A 243 -4.50 23.73 8.41
CA ARG A 243 -5.73 23.10 8.91
C ARG A 243 -5.95 23.29 10.41
N LYS A 244 -4.87 23.42 11.19
CA LYS A 244 -4.90 23.53 12.66
C LYS A 244 -5.65 22.38 13.35
N ASP A 245 -5.68 21.20 12.73
CA ASP A 245 -6.32 20.01 13.30
C ASP A 245 -5.38 19.36 14.33
N PRO A 246 -5.78 19.17 15.60
CA PRO A 246 -4.96 18.49 16.60
C PRO A 246 -4.51 17.08 16.19
N ARG A 247 -5.29 16.38 15.34
CA ARG A 247 -4.97 15.04 14.83
C ARG A 247 -3.75 15.03 13.92
N ASP A 248 -3.35 16.18 13.36
CA ASP A 248 -2.16 16.29 12.51
C ASP A 248 -0.84 16.35 13.27
N ARG A 249 -0.86 16.60 14.60
CA ARG A 249 0.37 16.80 15.37
C ARG A 249 1.33 15.61 15.31
N PRO A 250 0.90 14.34 15.52
CA PRO A 250 1.81 13.21 15.46
C PRO A 250 2.42 13.03 14.07
N ALA A 251 1.58 13.07 13.03
CA ALA A 251 2.04 12.97 11.64
C ALA A 251 3.02 14.10 11.28
N THR A 252 2.74 15.34 11.67
CA THR A 252 3.64 16.48 11.42
C THR A 252 4.99 16.29 12.10
N GLN A 253 5.02 15.77 13.33
CA GLN A 253 6.27 15.47 14.04
C GLN A 253 7.06 14.37 13.33
N GLU A 254 6.41 13.28 12.94
CA GLU A 254 7.05 12.19 12.21
C GLU A 254 7.60 12.65 10.86
N MET A 255 6.84 13.46 10.12
CA MET A 255 7.26 14.01 8.83
C MET A 255 8.46 14.96 8.95
N ARG A 256 8.58 15.72 10.04
CA ARG A 256 9.79 16.51 10.31
C ARG A 256 11.01 15.63 10.57
N GLN A 257 10.83 14.48 11.22
CA GLN A 257 11.90 13.51 11.42
C GLN A 257 12.31 12.87 10.08
N PHE A 258 11.35 12.53 9.22
CA PHE A 258 11.62 12.02 7.88
C PHE A 258 12.37 13.06 7.06
N LEU A 259 11.92 14.31 7.05
CA LEU A 259 12.57 15.42 6.36
C LEU A 259 14.03 15.58 6.79
N THR A 260 14.28 15.59 8.11
CA THR A 260 15.65 15.66 8.66
C THR A 260 16.50 14.47 8.19
N ALA A 261 15.94 13.27 8.17
CA ALA A 261 16.65 12.07 7.75
C ALA A 261 16.95 12.07 6.24
N TYR A 262 16.02 12.56 5.42
CA TYR A 262 16.18 12.69 3.96
C TYR A 262 17.21 13.76 3.60
N GLN A 263 17.19 14.91 4.27
CA GLN A 263 18.20 15.96 4.09
C GLN A 263 19.61 15.45 4.44
N LYS A 264 19.75 14.65 5.50
CA LYS A 264 21.03 14.03 5.88
C LYS A 264 21.52 13.00 4.88
N LEU A 265 20.63 12.17 4.32
CA LEU A 265 21.02 11.18 3.31
C LEU A 265 21.39 11.84 1.97
N ARG A 266 20.75 12.97 1.65
CA ARG A 266 21.01 13.72 0.43
C ARG A 266 22.36 14.48 0.46
N ALA A 267 22.76 14.95 1.63
CA ALA A 267 24.00 15.74 1.83
C ALA A 267 25.25 14.88 1.64
#